data_AF-A0A3B8M5D3-F1
#
_entry.id   AF-A0A3B8M5D3-F1
#
_cell.length_a   1.000
_cell.length_b   1.000
_cell.length_c   1.000
_cell.angle_alpha   90.00
_cell.angle_beta   90.00
_cell.angle_gamma   90.00
#
_symmetry.space_group_name_H-M   'P 1'
#
loop_
_entity.id
_entity.type
_entity.pdbx_description
1 polymer ?
#
loop_
_entity_poly.entity_id
_entity_poly.type
_entity_poly.pdbx_seq_one_letter_code
_entity_poly.pdbx_strand_id
1 'polypeptide(L)'
;MEREGLPFDWSGWESRLLQMEADRKQVSHRLAELTGGGQGTLFETTLEPSWNPGSERQAKEVLNEWSKAEVDAWSITKFGKSRLLLPTDPLTASVLTEIGGPISTSLLEYRDLTKVLSTYGESIREHIDEAGRMHSEYLQVVGTNTGRLASRRPNAQNFSPKMKEYIRPADPDRVFVYSDLSQAELRFATQVAKDENLRAAFIAGADIHVATAERMFGADMTMLESGDPKTFNDLRDKAKRINFGIVYGQRGGGLARSLSQAGVETNDEEGRQLLDQYLAAYPKIASWVADRDKFIDQLASSHTEIDWGLTLNLHTLWPVVRRAMREHRDQHRNWPTAEQVKDLLGENYSINEVAWALSFEASVVVDQHGETFGFNSFTESGRRQQFTFHTESILEQAAKTIVSSPKEGPKQVRINIADRHKRNLEGESGLLSAAEITKVLEERSLRRAIVDEVNDSMGRDSMLLLLNKSLTAKISQMANAYRNAPIQGGVADIMLEAYAFLSERLTRFERAVGVQTVHDSVVIECNRADAEEVAVVVQTALEDAMHIWCPDIPARADTDIRNSLSDNDVIQTI
;
A
#
# COMPACT_ATOMS: atom_id res chain seq x y z
N MET A 1 -18.20 -13.36 -12.49
CA MET A 1 -17.56 -12.04 -12.30
C MET A 1 -17.19 -11.40 -13.62
N GLU A 2 -16.04 -11.68 -14.25
CA GLU A 2 -15.60 -10.96 -15.48
C GLU A 2 -16.66 -10.94 -16.59
N ARG A 3 -17.24 -12.10 -16.92
CA ARG A 3 -18.29 -12.22 -17.94
C ARG A 3 -19.58 -11.52 -17.54
N GLU A 4 -19.96 -11.63 -16.27
CA GLU A 4 -21.23 -11.10 -15.78
C GLU A 4 -21.19 -9.58 -15.68
N GLY A 5 -20.06 -8.99 -15.30
CA GLY A 5 -19.94 -7.55 -15.08
C GLY A 5 -20.70 -7.08 -13.83
N LEU A 6 -20.33 -5.90 -13.35
CA LEU A 6 -20.93 -5.25 -12.18
C LEU A 6 -21.97 -4.23 -12.65
N PRO A 7 -23.25 -4.33 -12.26
CA PRO A 7 -24.27 -3.34 -12.63
C PRO A 7 -23.89 -1.92 -12.20
N PHE A 8 -24.02 -0.95 -13.11
CA PHE A 8 -23.62 0.44 -12.87
C PHE A 8 -24.56 1.45 -13.54
N ASP A 9 -25.11 2.37 -12.75
CA ASP A 9 -25.89 3.51 -13.22
C ASP A 9 -24.96 4.62 -13.72
N TRP A 10 -24.56 4.51 -15.00
CA TRP A 10 -23.74 5.53 -15.64
C TRP A 10 -24.44 6.88 -15.70
N SER A 11 -25.74 6.94 -15.98
CA SER A 11 -26.47 8.21 -16.10
C SER A 11 -26.48 9.02 -14.80
N GLY A 12 -26.72 8.34 -13.68
CA GLY A 12 -26.62 8.94 -12.36
C GLY A 12 -25.19 9.38 -12.04
N TRP A 13 -24.21 8.53 -12.35
CA TRP A 13 -22.80 8.85 -12.10
C TRP A 13 -22.31 10.03 -12.95
N GLU A 14 -22.67 10.09 -14.23
CA GLU A 14 -22.35 11.19 -15.14
C GLU A 14 -22.94 12.52 -14.63
N SER A 15 -24.19 12.50 -14.18
CA SER A 15 -24.83 13.66 -13.55
C SER A 15 -24.08 14.09 -12.28
N ARG A 16 -23.63 13.12 -11.48
CA ARG A 16 -22.85 13.38 -10.27
C ARG A 16 -21.45 13.92 -10.59
N LEU A 17 -20.80 13.45 -11.65
CA LEU A 17 -19.51 13.97 -12.13
C LEU A 17 -19.65 15.43 -12.57
N LEU A 18 -20.70 15.78 -13.30
CA LEU A 18 -20.98 17.16 -13.68
C LEU A 18 -21.16 18.08 -12.46
N GLN A 19 -21.86 17.60 -11.43
CA GLN A 19 -21.98 18.34 -10.17
C GLN A 19 -20.63 18.49 -9.47
N MET A 20 -19.82 17.42 -9.39
CA MET A 20 -18.49 17.47 -8.77
C MET A 20 -17.54 18.43 -9.51
N GLU A 21 -17.64 18.51 -10.83
CA GLU A 21 -16.89 19.45 -11.65
C GLU A 21 -17.31 20.90 -11.34
N ALA A 22 -18.61 21.16 -11.22
CA ALA A 22 -19.14 22.46 -10.81
C ALA A 22 -18.69 22.83 -9.38
N ASP A 23 -18.76 21.89 -8.43
CA ASP A 23 -18.28 22.06 -7.06
C ASP A 23 -16.77 22.36 -7.06
N ARG A 24 -15.97 21.63 -7.86
CA ARG A 24 -14.52 21.87 -7.97
C ARG A 24 -14.22 23.29 -8.47
N LYS A 25 -15.00 23.79 -9.44
CA LYS A 25 -14.88 25.17 -9.93
C LYS A 25 -15.20 26.19 -8.83
N GLN A 26 -16.23 25.95 -8.01
CA GLN A 26 -16.56 26.81 -6.88
C GLN A 26 -15.48 26.79 -5.79
N VAL A 27 -14.91 25.63 -5.49
CA VAL A 27 -13.79 25.50 -4.55
C VAL A 27 -12.55 26.22 -5.09
N SER A 28 -12.28 26.11 -6.39
CA SER A 28 -11.21 26.86 -7.06
C SER A 28 -11.41 28.37 -6.91
N HIS A 29 -12.63 28.87 -7.13
CA HIS A 29 -12.98 30.27 -6.90
C HIS A 29 -12.73 30.72 -5.47
N ARG A 30 -13.19 29.92 -4.49
CA ARG A 30 -12.98 30.19 -3.07
C ARG A 30 -11.50 30.25 -2.71
N LEU A 31 -10.69 29.34 -3.26
CA LEU A 31 -9.23 29.37 -3.10
C LEU A 31 -8.64 30.66 -3.67
N ALA A 32 -9.08 31.11 -4.84
CA ALA A 32 -8.63 32.37 -5.43
C ALA A 32 -8.98 33.57 -4.54
N GLU A 33 -10.20 33.65 -4.01
CA GLU A 33 -10.62 34.72 -3.09
C GLU A 33 -9.79 34.74 -1.80
N LEU A 34 -9.47 33.57 -1.26
CA LEU A 34 -8.66 33.43 -0.05
C LEU A 34 -7.17 33.78 -0.26
N THR A 35 -6.68 33.74 -1.51
CA THR A 35 -5.24 33.89 -1.82
C THR A 35 -4.94 35.13 -2.65
N GLY A 36 -5.67 36.22 -2.43
CA GLY A 36 -5.40 37.52 -3.05
C GLY A 36 -5.92 37.67 -4.49
N GLY A 37 -6.88 36.86 -4.90
CA GLY A 37 -7.55 36.93 -6.19
C GLY A 37 -7.03 35.91 -7.22
N GLY A 38 -7.37 36.15 -8.48
CA GLY A 38 -7.21 35.17 -9.54
C GLY A 38 -7.33 35.76 -10.94
N GLN A 39 -6.98 34.96 -11.96
CA GLN A 39 -7.21 35.34 -13.35
C GLN A 39 -8.59 34.81 -13.78
N GLY A 40 -9.41 35.68 -14.39
CA GLY A 40 -10.61 35.23 -15.10
C GLY A 40 -10.20 34.54 -16.40
N THR A 41 -10.86 33.44 -16.75
CA THR A 41 -10.68 32.86 -18.08
C THR A 41 -11.44 33.69 -19.11
N LEU A 42 -10.96 33.73 -20.36
CA LEU A 42 -11.56 34.54 -21.46
C LEU A 42 -13.05 34.22 -21.73
N PHE A 43 -13.58 33.12 -21.17
CA PHE A 43 -14.91 32.60 -21.46
C PHE A 43 -15.76 32.26 -20.21
N GLU A 44 -15.23 32.34 -18.98
CA GLU A 44 -16.01 32.09 -17.74
C GLU A 44 -15.77 33.19 -16.68
N THR A 45 -16.82 33.55 -15.94
CA THR A 45 -16.76 34.51 -14.81
C THR A 45 -16.11 33.93 -13.55
N THR A 46 -15.66 32.69 -13.58
CA THR A 46 -15.04 32.01 -12.44
C THR A 46 -13.59 32.45 -12.30
N LEU A 47 -13.26 33.13 -11.19
CA LEU A 47 -11.90 33.44 -10.78
C LEU A 47 -11.12 32.15 -10.50
N GLU A 48 -9.95 31.95 -11.13
CA GLU A 48 -9.05 30.86 -10.78
C GLU A 48 -7.82 31.37 -10.03
N PRO A 49 -7.31 30.64 -9.02
CA PRO A 49 -6.14 31.08 -8.27
C PRO A 49 -4.95 31.24 -9.21
N SER A 50 -4.08 32.21 -8.93
CA SER A 50 -2.83 32.45 -9.70
C SER A 50 -1.78 31.34 -9.55
N TRP A 51 -2.10 30.30 -8.80
CA TRP A 51 -1.30 29.14 -8.48
C TRP A 51 -2.12 27.87 -8.70
N ASN A 52 -1.45 26.74 -8.90
CA ASN A 52 -2.05 25.43 -9.15
C ASN A 52 -2.34 24.70 -7.81
N PRO A 53 -3.62 24.51 -7.42
CA PRO A 53 -3.98 23.81 -6.19
C PRO A 53 -3.59 22.33 -6.15
N GLY A 54 -3.35 21.71 -7.32
CA GLY A 54 -2.80 20.36 -7.41
C GLY A 54 -1.29 20.27 -7.15
N SER A 55 -0.57 21.40 -7.13
CA SER A 55 0.88 21.45 -6.87
C SER A 55 1.14 21.56 -5.37
N GLU A 56 1.65 20.47 -4.76
CA GLU A 56 1.99 20.47 -3.34
C GLU A 56 3.00 21.56 -2.96
N ARG A 57 3.95 21.87 -3.85
CA ARG A 57 4.92 22.96 -3.63
C ARG A 57 4.22 24.32 -3.50
N GLN A 58 3.35 24.64 -4.45
CA GLN A 58 2.66 25.93 -4.47
C GLN A 58 1.64 26.03 -3.33
N ALA A 59 0.96 24.92 -2.99
CA ALA A 59 0.08 24.87 -1.83
C ALA A 59 0.81 25.20 -0.50
N LYS A 60 2.06 24.73 -0.31
CA LYS A 60 2.88 25.11 0.85
C LYS A 60 3.25 26.59 0.85
N GLU A 61 3.65 27.12 -0.30
CA GLU A 61 3.98 28.54 -0.48
C GLU A 61 2.77 29.41 -0.09
N VAL A 62 1.59 29.06 -0.56
CA VAL A 62 0.33 29.75 -0.26
C VAL A 62 -0.06 29.65 1.21
N LEU A 63 0.05 28.47 1.83
CA LEU A 63 -0.24 28.33 3.27
C LEU A 63 0.74 29.16 4.12
N ASN A 64 2.01 29.20 3.75
CA ASN A 64 3.02 30.02 4.44
C ASN A 64 2.73 31.52 4.33
N GLU A 65 2.15 31.97 3.22
CA GLU A 65 1.86 33.37 2.95
C GLU A 65 0.50 33.80 3.53
N TRP A 66 -0.57 33.06 3.20
CA TRP A 66 -1.96 33.42 3.45
C TRP A 66 -2.59 32.70 4.66
N SER A 67 -1.93 31.69 5.22
CA SER A 67 -2.36 30.97 6.45
C SER A 67 -1.20 30.85 7.45
N LYS A 68 -0.38 31.91 7.54
CA LYS A 68 0.83 31.92 8.39
C LYS A 68 0.52 31.63 9.85
N ALA A 69 -0.57 32.18 10.39
CA ALA A 69 -0.94 32.01 11.79
C ALA A 69 -1.27 30.54 12.12
N GLU A 70 -2.01 29.87 11.23
CA GLU A 70 -2.33 28.46 11.30
C GLU A 70 -1.08 27.57 11.18
N VAL A 71 -0.20 27.89 10.22
CA VAL A 71 1.10 27.20 10.05
C VAL A 71 2.00 27.38 11.27
N ASP A 72 2.04 28.58 11.86
CA ASP A 72 2.80 28.87 13.07
C ASP A 72 2.25 28.08 14.28
N ALA A 73 0.93 28.04 14.46
CA ALA A 73 0.31 27.26 15.54
C ALA A 73 0.58 25.75 15.40
N TRP A 74 0.43 25.23 14.18
CA TRP A 74 0.74 23.83 13.87
C TRP A 74 2.22 23.50 14.11
N SER A 75 3.13 24.35 13.63
CA SER A 75 4.58 24.10 13.76
C SER A 75 5.08 24.22 15.20
N ILE A 76 4.51 25.12 16.02
CA ILE A 76 4.78 25.17 17.47
C ILE A 76 4.37 23.85 18.12
N THR A 77 3.17 23.36 17.79
CA THR A 77 2.66 22.10 18.34
C THR A 77 3.53 20.91 17.93
N LYS A 78 3.93 20.83 16.65
CA LYS A 78 4.70 19.69 16.13
C LYS A 78 6.20 19.74 16.41
N PHE A 79 6.79 20.93 16.46
CA PHE A 79 8.26 21.10 16.51
C PHE A 79 8.74 21.92 17.71
N GLY A 80 7.84 22.38 18.58
CA GLY A 80 8.16 23.22 19.74
C GLY A 80 8.57 24.65 19.38
N LYS A 81 8.52 25.04 18.10
CA LYS A 81 8.86 26.37 17.62
C LYS A 81 8.09 26.72 16.34
N SER A 82 7.75 28.01 16.20
CA SER A 82 7.17 28.52 14.95
C SER A 82 8.19 28.41 13.82
N ARG A 83 7.75 27.85 12.70
CA ARG A 83 8.47 27.83 11.43
C ARG A 83 7.48 27.66 10.29
N LEU A 84 7.87 28.15 9.11
CA LEU A 84 7.15 27.90 7.87
C LEU A 84 7.22 26.41 7.46
N LEU A 85 6.27 26.00 6.63
CA LEU A 85 6.32 24.75 5.88
C LEU A 85 7.52 24.77 4.93
N LEU A 86 8.34 23.73 5.02
CA LEU A 86 9.49 23.52 4.15
C LEU A 86 9.10 22.65 2.94
N PRO A 87 9.86 22.72 1.83
CA PRO A 87 9.63 21.85 0.68
C PRO A 87 9.60 20.35 1.03
N THR A 88 10.34 19.94 2.07
CA THR A 88 10.43 18.56 2.57
C THR A 88 9.30 18.14 3.50
N ASP A 89 8.55 19.09 4.07
CA ASP A 89 7.44 18.73 4.95
C ASP A 89 6.33 18.11 4.09
N PRO A 90 5.77 16.94 4.45
CA PRO A 90 4.72 16.33 3.65
C PRO A 90 3.41 17.10 3.80
N LEU A 91 2.72 17.43 2.71
CA LEU A 91 1.39 18.07 2.77
C LEU A 91 0.26 17.04 2.60
N THR A 92 0.19 16.09 3.53
CA THR A 92 -0.85 15.05 3.55
C THR A 92 -2.21 15.60 3.99
N ALA A 93 -3.28 14.81 3.81
CA ALA A 93 -4.60 15.18 4.30
C ALA A 93 -4.59 15.43 5.83
N SER A 94 -3.90 14.56 6.59
CA SER A 94 -3.73 14.73 8.05
C SER A 94 -3.06 16.05 8.39
N VAL A 95 -1.98 16.42 7.68
CA VAL A 95 -1.26 17.66 7.93
C VAL A 95 -2.14 18.88 7.61
N LEU A 96 -2.89 18.85 6.50
CA LEU A 96 -3.84 19.91 6.16
C LEU A 96 -4.95 20.04 7.22
N THR A 97 -5.47 18.92 7.74
CA THR A 97 -6.46 18.93 8.83
C THR A 97 -5.88 19.53 10.12
N GLU A 98 -4.64 19.19 10.47
CA GLU A 98 -3.97 19.73 11.66
C GLU A 98 -3.61 21.22 11.55
N ILE A 99 -3.18 21.68 10.37
CA ILE A 99 -2.98 23.12 10.11
C ILE A 99 -4.34 23.82 10.23
N GLY A 100 -5.38 23.25 9.63
CA GLY A 100 -6.72 23.82 9.65
C GLY A 100 -6.83 25.11 8.85
N GLY A 101 -7.93 25.83 9.08
CA GLY A 101 -8.25 27.08 8.40
C GLY A 101 -8.89 26.92 7.00
N PRO A 102 -9.42 28.02 6.44
CA PRO A 102 -10.23 27.98 5.22
C PRO A 102 -9.50 27.46 3.98
N ILE A 103 -8.21 27.80 3.84
CA ILE A 103 -7.38 27.36 2.71
C ILE A 103 -7.14 25.85 2.79
N SER A 104 -6.78 25.32 3.97
CA SER A 104 -6.54 23.88 4.14
C SER A 104 -7.81 23.06 3.88
N THR A 105 -8.96 23.51 4.39
CA THR A 105 -10.26 22.87 4.12
C THR A 105 -10.59 22.87 2.64
N SER A 106 -10.42 24.00 1.96
CA SER A 106 -10.71 24.12 0.52
C SER A 106 -9.73 23.28 -0.33
N LEU A 107 -8.46 23.19 0.08
CA LEU A 107 -7.48 22.31 -0.55
C LEU A 107 -7.84 20.82 -0.40
N LEU A 108 -8.30 20.39 0.77
CA LEU A 108 -8.77 19.02 0.99
C LEU A 108 -9.94 18.69 0.06
N GLU A 109 -10.93 19.57 0.01
CA GLU A 109 -12.12 19.45 -0.86
C GLU A 109 -11.71 19.38 -2.34
N TYR A 110 -10.85 20.30 -2.79
CA TYR A 110 -10.35 20.34 -4.17
C TYR A 110 -9.61 19.06 -4.56
N ARG A 111 -8.73 18.55 -3.68
CA ARG A 111 -7.94 17.34 -3.94
C ARG A 111 -8.82 16.09 -4.00
N ASP A 112 -9.84 15.99 -3.13
CA ASP A 112 -10.80 14.90 -3.16
C ASP A 112 -11.61 14.88 -4.47
N LEU A 113 -12.17 16.02 -4.87
CA LEU A 113 -12.91 16.16 -6.14
C LEU A 113 -12.01 15.84 -7.35
N THR A 114 -10.81 16.41 -7.40
CA THR A 114 -9.86 16.18 -8.51
C THR A 114 -9.46 14.71 -8.62
N LYS A 115 -9.26 14.02 -7.50
CA LYS A 115 -8.93 12.59 -7.50
C LYS A 115 -10.06 11.77 -8.12
N VAL A 116 -11.31 12.06 -7.74
CA VAL A 116 -12.47 11.33 -8.28
C VAL A 116 -12.66 11.61 -9.77
N LEU A 117 -12.63 12.88 -10.17
CA LEU A 117 -12.83 13.29 -11.57
C LEU A 117 -11.74 12.73 -12.51
N SER A 118 -10.48 12.70 -12.06
CA SER A 118 -9.38 12.17 -12.87
C SER A 118 -9.36 10.64 -12.95
N THR A 119 -9.68 9.95 -11.85
CA THR A 119 -9.54 8.48 -11.77
C THR A 119 -10.81 7.74 -12.17
N TYR A 120 -11.98 8.30 -11.84
CA TYR A 120 -13.30 7.68 -12.03
C TYR A 120 -14.25 8.54 -12.87
N GLY A 121 -13.71 9.51 -13.62
CA GLY A 121 -14.46 10.34 -14.55
C GLY A 121 -14.85 9.60 -15.82
N GLU A 122 -14.70 10.26 -16.97
CA GLU A 122 -15.13 9.72 -18.27
C GLU A 122 -14.49 8.39 -18.66
N SER A 123 -13.25 8.11 -18.22
CA SER A 123 -12.54 6.86 -18.54
C SER A 123 -13.27 5.60 -18.04
N ILE A 124 -14.11 5.71 -16.99
CA ILE A 124 -14.92 4.59 -16.52
C ILE A 124 -15.97 4.17 -17.54
N ARG A 125 -16.45 5.09 -18.39
CA ARG A 125 -17.40 4.82 -19.47
C ARG A 125 -16.89 3.72 -20.41
N GLU A 126 -15.59 3.72 -20.69
CA GLU A 126 -14.94 2.77 -21.63
C GLU A 126 -15.02 1.32 -21.15
N HIS A 127 -15.36 1.11 -19.87
CA HIS A 127 -15.45 -0.20 -19.25
C HIS A 127 -16.88 -0.68 -19.03
N ILE A 128 -17.88 0.08 -19.49
CA ILE A 128 -19.30 -0.23 -19.31
C ILE A 128 -19.88 -0.70 -20.65
N ASP A 129 -20.55 -1.85 -20.63
CA ASP A 129 -21.22 -2.39 -21.81
C ASP A 129 -22.58 -1.71 -22.11
N GLU A 130 -23.22 -2.10 -23.20
CA GLU A 130 -24.54 -1.57 -23.60
C GLU A 130 -25.65 -1.91 -22.60
N ALA A 131 -25.46 -2.94 -21.77
CA ALA A 131 -26.39 -3.35 -20.71
C ALA A 131 -26.17 -2.58 -19.39
N GLY A 132 -25.23 -1.63 -19.35
CA GLY A 132 -24.92 -0.87 -18.15
C GLY A 132 -24.11 -1.67 -17.13
N ARG A 133 -23.29 -2.63 -17.58
CA ARG A 133 -22.46 -3.48 -16.71
C ARG A 133 -21.00 -3.17 -16.91
N MET A 134 -20.29 -2.95 -15.80
CA MET A 134 -18.88 -2.63 -15.77
C MET A 134 -18.03 -3.90 -15.70
N HIS A 135 -17.07 -4.06 -16.61
CA HIS A 135 -16.26 -5.27 -16.71
C HIS A 135 -14.82 -5.02 -16.28
N SER A 136 -14.46 -5.54 -15.11
CA SER A 136 -13.06 -5.59 -14.63
C SER A 136 -12.40 -6.91 -15.01
N GLU A 137 -11.11 -6.85 -15.35
CA GLU A 137 -10.24 -8.03 -15.43
C GLU A 137 -9.77 -8.41 -14.01
N TYR A 138 -10.10 -9.62 -13.56
CA TYR A 138 -9.64 -10.21 -12.31
C TYR A 138 -8.44 -11.11 -12.58
N LEU A 139 -7.31 -10.72 -12.02
CA LEU A 139 -6.06 -11.43 -12.16
C LEU A 139 -5.82 -12.27 -10.91
N GLN A 140 -5.96 -13.58 -11.06
CA GLN A 140 -5.32 -14.54 -10.17
C GLN A 140 -3.85 -14.65 -10.57
N VAL A 141 -3.09 -13.58 -10.31
CA VAL A 141 -1.68 -13.59 -10.73
C VAL A 141 -0.95 -14.57 -9.83
N VAL A 142 -0.18 -15.47 -10.43
CA VAL A 142 0.94 -16.21 -9.79
C VAL A 142 2.05 -15.23 -9.27
N GLY A 143 1.73 -13.93 -9.16
CA GLY A 143 2.63 -12.81 -8.88
C GLY A 143 1.97 -11.66 -8.10
N THR A 144 0.73 -11.80 -7.59
CA THR A 144 0.36 -11.02 -6.41
C THR A 144 1.07 -11.68 -5.25
N ASN A 145 1.92 -10.90 -4.58
CA ASN A 145 2.76 -11.35 -3.49
C ASN A 145 1.98 -12.16 -2.42
N THR A 146 0.70 -11.86 -2.24
CA THR A 146 -0.17 -12.49 -1.24
C THR A 146 -1.11 -13.55 -1.82
N GLY A 147 -1.17 -13.76 -3.14
CA GLY A 147 -2.15 -14.67 -3.76
C GLY A 147 -3.61 -14.16 -3.75
N ARG A 148 -3.86 -12.92 -3.28
CA ARG A 148 -5.15 -12.25 -3.45
C ARG A 148 -5.43 -12.03 -4.95
N LEU A 149 -6.70 -12.08 -5.33
CA LEU A 149 -7.13 -11.55 -6.64
C LEU A 149 -6.77 -10.07 -6.70
N ALA A 150 -6.28 -9.62 -7.86
CA ALA A 150 -6.18 -8.19 -8.18
C ALA A 150 -7.16 -7.87 -9.30
N SER A 151 -7.60 -6.62 -9.42
CA SER A 151 -8.43 -6.19 -10.56
C SER A 151 -7.81 -5.04 -11.34
N ARG A 152 -8.07 -4.99 -12.64
CA ARG A 152 -7.67 -3.87 -13.52
C ARG A 152 -8.69 -3.64 -14.64
N ARG A 153 -8.59 -2.48 -15.28
CA ARG A 153 -9.41 -2.07 -16.45
C ARG A 153 -10.92 -2.26 -16.26
N PRO A 154 -11.55 -1.64 -15.24
CA PRO A 154 -10.98 -0.78 -14.21
C PRO A 154 -10.68 -1.59 -12.94
N ASN A 155 -9.96 -0.99 -11.98
CA ASN A 155 -9.64 -1.67 -10.72
C ASN A 155 -10.85 -1.63 -9.76
N ALA A 156 -11.70 -2.65 -9.82
CA ALA A 156 -12.91 -2.76 -9.00
C ALA A 156 -12.69 -2.87 -7.49
N GLN A 157 -11.49 -3.20 -7.03
CA GLN A 157 -11.15 -3.20 -5.61
C GLN A 157 -10.95 -1.79 -5.04
N ASN A 158 -10.69 -0.81 -5.92
CA ASN A 158 -10.34 0.53 -5.52
C ASN A 158 -11.44 1.54 -5.91
N PHE A 159 -12.70 1.15 -6.08
CA PHE A 159 -13.75 2.13 -6.37
C PHE A 159 -13.94 3.11 -5.21
N SER A 160 -14.18 4.38 -5.55
CA SER A 160 -14.43 5.42 -4.55
C SER A 160 -15.73 5.14 -3.79
N PRO A 161 -15.81 5.39 -2.46
CA PRO A 161 -17.06 5.29 -1.71
C PRO A 161 -18.22 6.08 -2.34
N LYS A 162 -17.93 7.18 -3.04
CA LYS A 162 -18.94 8.00 -3.73
C LYS A 162 -19.61 7.28 -4.91
N MET A 163 -18.99 6.22 -5.44
CA MET A 163 -19.54 5.41 -6.54
C MET A 163 -20.52 4.33 -6.05
N LYS A 164 -20.47 3.96 -4.76
CA LYS A 164 -21.22 2.82 -4.22
C LYS A 164 -22.73 2.91 -4.47
N GLU A 165 -23.30 4.11 -4.41
CA GLU A 165 -24.72 4.39 -4.70
C GLU A 165 -25.11 4.10 -6.16
N TYR A 166 -24.17 4.28 -7.08
CA TYR A 166 -24.38 4.08 -8.53
C TYR A 166 -24.04 2.65 -8.96
N ILE A 167 -23.36 1.87 -8.10
CA ILE A 167 -23.21 0.44 -8.31
C ILE A 167 -24.49 -0.23 -7.82
N ARG A 168 -25.42 -0.48 -8.74
CA ARG A 168 -26.75 -1.03 -8.45
C ARG A 168 -27.36 -1.75 -9.65
N PRO A 169 -28.18 -2.80 -9.46
CA PRO A 169 -28.96 -3.38 -10.56
C PRO A 169 -29.96 -2.36 -11.11
N ALA A 170 -30.15 -2.37 -12.44
CA ALA A 170 -31.18 -1.54 -13.09
C ALA A 170 -32.59 -2.13 -12.90
N ASP A 171 -32.69 -3.45 -12.74
CA ASP A 171 -33.93 -4.16 -12.49
C ASP A 171 -34.30 -4.11 -10.99
N PRO A 172 -35.46 -3.54 -10.60
CA PRO A 172 -35.87 -3.43 -9.20
C PRO A 172 -36.13 -4.77 -8.51
N ASP A 173 -36.37 -5.85 -9.28
CA ASP A 173 -36.52 -7.21 -8.77
C ASP A 173 -35.16 -7.89 -8.55
N ARG A 174 -34.05 -7.19 -8.77
CA ARG A 174 -32.69 -7.65 -8.44
C ARG A 174 -32.08 -6.85 -7.30
N VAL A 175 -31.29 -7.55 -6.49
CA VAL A 175 -30.60 -7.00 -5.31
C VAL A 175 -29.19 -7.57 -5.21
N PHE A 176 -28.37 -6.93 -4.39
CA PHE A 176 -27.10 -7.48 -3.97
C PHE A 176 -27.22 -8.20 -2.63
N VAL A 177 -26.51 -9.32 -2.51
CA VAL A 177 -26.08 -9.90 -1.25
C VAL A 177 -24.61 -9.54 -1.11
N TYR A 178 -24.30 -8.73 -0.11
CA TYR A 178 -22.94 -8.36 0.28
C TYR A 178 -22.56 -9.15 1.54
N SER A 179 -21.40 -9.78 1.54
CA SER A 179 -20.90 -10.50 2.71
C SER A 179 -19.43 -10.20 2.92
N ASP A 180 -19.05 -9.87 4.15
CA ASP A 180 -17.69 -9.54 4.58
C ASP A 180 -17.22 -10.52 5.66
N LEU A 181 -16.05 -11.13 5.47
CA LEU A 181 -15.50 -12.07 6.43
C LEU A 181 -14.89 -11.33 7.63
N SER A 182 -15.64 -11.27 8.72
CA SER A 182 -15.36 -10.43 9.89
C SER A 182 -14.00 -10.76 10.54
N GLN A 183 -13.08 -9.79 10.49
CA GLN A 183 -11.75 -9.87 11.12
C GLN A 183 -10.92 -11.08 10.64
N ALA A 184 -11.05 -11.44 9.36
CA ALA A 184 -10.40 -12.60 8.75
C ALA A 184 -8.90 -12.71 9.08
N GLU A 185 -8.16 -11.61 8.95
CA GLU A 185 -6.71 -11.60 9.19
C GLU A 185 -6.35 -11.81 10.66
N LEU A 186 -7.10 -11.24 11.60
CA LEU A 186 -6.82 -11.40 13.03
C LEU A 186 -7.14 -12.82 13.50
N ARG A 187 -8.24 -13.40 13.00
CA ARG A 187 -8.59 -14.80 13.25
C ARG A 187 -7.53 -15.73 12.66
N PHE A 188 -7.14 -15.52 11.40
CA PHE A 188 -6.08 -16.32 10.78
C PHE A 188 -4.74 -16.18 11.53
N ALA A 189 -4.34 -14.96 11.91
CA ALA A 189 -3.15 -14.72 12.72
C ALA A 189 -3.22 -15.47 14.07
N THR A 190 -4.40 -15.50 14.70
CA THR A 190 -4.64 -16.25 15.94
C THR A 190 -4.51 -17.76 15.73
N GLN A 191 -5.00 -18.30 14.61
CA GLN A 191 -4.88 -19.71 14.25
C GLN A 191 -3.41 -20.13 14.11
N VAL A 192 -2.65 -19.38 13.31
CA VAL A 192 -1.24 -19.73 13.02
C VAL A 192 -0.32 -19.51 14.22
N ALA A 193 -0.58 -18.45 15.01
CA ALA A 193 0.16 -18.20 16.23
C ALA A 193 -0.25 -19.16 17.37
N LYS A 194 -1.47 -19.72 17.32
CA LYS A 194 -2.08 -20.56 18.34
C LYS A 194 -2.25 -19.84 19.68
N ASP A 195 -2.66 -18.57 19.62
CA ASP A 195 -2.85 -17.75 20.82
C ASP A 195 -4.15 -18.09 21.55
N GLU A 196 -4.02 -18.55 22.79
CA GLU A 196 -5.13 -19.06 23.59
C GLU A 196 -6.05 -17.94 24.06
N ASN A 197 -5.50 -16.76 24.35
CA ASN A 197 -6.24 -15.62 24.87
C ASN A 197 -7.14 -15.02 23.77
N LEU A 198 -6.58 -14.77 22.58
CA LEU A 198 -7.36 -14.32 21.43
C LEU A 198 -8.39 -15.37 21.00
N ARG A 199 -8.00 -16.65 20.95
CA ARG A 199 -8.93 -17.74 20.63
C ARG A 199 -10.11 -17.79 21.60
N ALA A 200 -9.84 -17.70 22.91
CA ALA A 200 -10.90 -17.68 23.92
C ALA A 200 -11.85 -16.48 23.74
N ALA A 201 -11.33 -15.31 23.37
CA ALA A 201 -12.17 -14.14 23.10
C ALA A 201 -13.08 -14.35 21.88
N PHE A 202 -12.56 -14.96 20.80
CA PHE A 202 -13.37 -15.31 19.64
C PHE A 202 -14.43 -16.37 19.96
N ILE A 203 -14.08 -17.44 20.69
CA ILE A 203 -15.02 -18.49 21.12
C ILE A 203 -16.15 -17.91 21.98
N ALA A 204 -15.83 -16.95 22.86
CA ALA A 204 -16.82 -16.29 23.69
C ALA A 204 -17.76 -15.35 22.91
N GLY A 205 -17.52 -15.10 21.62
CA GLY A 205 -18.27 -14.12 20.83
C GLY A 205 -18.10 -12.68 21.31
N ALA A 206 -17.03 -12.40 22.09
CA ALA A 206 -16.77 -11.09 22.63
C ALA A 206 -16.37 -10.10 21.53
N ASP A 207 -16.60 -8.80 21.75
CA ASP A 207 -15.94 -7.77 20.94
C ASP A 207 -14.43 -7.87 21.18
N ILE A 208 -13.71 -8.29 20.13
CA ILE A 208 -12.27 -8.55 20.21
C ILE A 208 -11.46 -7.30 20.58
N HIS A 209 -11.96 -6.11 20.26
CA HIS A 209 -11.30 -4.85 20.61
C HIS A 209 -11.51 -4.52 22.08
N VAL A 210 -12.71 -4.79 22.62
CA VAL A 210 -13.01 -4.65 24.04
C VAL A 210 -12.19 -5.65 24.86
N ALA A 211 -12.15 -6.93 24.43
CA ALA A 211 -11.34 -7.96 25.09
C ALA A 211 -9.84 -7.63 25.07
N THR A 212 -9.33 -7.07 23.97
CA THR A 212 -7.95 -6.56 23.90
C THR A 212 -7.74 -5.37 24.85
N ALA A 213 -8.65 -4.39 24.87
CA ALA A 213 -8.54 -3.23 25.75
C ALA A 213 -8.50 -3.62 27.23
N GLU A 214 -9.42 -4.50 27.66
CA GLU A 214 -9.48 -5.02 29.03
C GLU A 214 -8.18 -5.72 29.43
N ARG A 215 -7.63 -6.58 28.57
CA ARG A 215 -6.38 -7.29 28.84
C ARG A 215 -5.15 -6.40 28.84
N MET A 216 -5.06 -5.46 27.90
CA MET A 216 -3.90 -4.58 27.78
C MET A 216 -3.84 -3.54 28.89
N PHE A 217 -4.99 -2.95 29.23
CA PHE A 217 -5.06 -1.81 30.14
C PHE A 217 -5.50 -2.19 31.56
N GLY A 218 -5.89 -3.45 31.79
CA GLY A 218 -6.44 -3.89 33.07
C GLY A 218 -7.72 -3.15 33.47
N ALA A 219 -8.46 -2.64 32.48
CA ALA A 219 -9.64 -1.82 32.67
C ALA A 219 -10.90 -2.69 32.63
N ASP A 220 -11.82 -2.49 33.58
CA ASP A 220 -13.14 -3.13 33.54
C ASP A 220 -14.00 -2.42 32.48
N MET A 221 -13.97 -2.97 31.27
CA MET A 221 -14.68 -2.40 30.12
C MET A 221 -16.20 -2.45 30.30
N THR A 222 -16.72 -3.40 31.08
CA THR A 222 -18.16 -3.51 31.37
C THR A 222 -18.61 -2.35 32.27
N MET A 223 -17.82 -2.03 33.30
CA MET A 223 -18.09 -0.89 34.16
C MET A 223 -17.96 0.44 33.39
N LEU A 224 -16.96 0.56 32.51
CA LEU A 224 -16.76 1.75 31.70
C LEU A 224 -17.88 1.98 30.69
N GLU A 225 -18.42 0.94 30.07
CA GLU A 225 -19.52 1.07 29.08
C GLU A 225 -20.72 1.82 29.66
N SER A 226 -21.06 1.57 30.93
CA SER A 226 -22.17 2.23 31.62
C SER A 226 -21.76 3.50 32.39
N GLY A 227 -20.55 3.54 32.94
CA GLY A 227 -20.09 4.60 33.85
C GLY A 227 -19.28 5.73 33.20
N ASP A 228 -18.51 5.43 32.16
CA ASP A 228 -17.71 6.39 31.39
C ASP A 228 -17.59 5.95 29.92
N PRO A 229 -18.66 6.18 29.12
CA PRO A 229 -18.69 5.75 27.71
C PRO A 229 -17.59 6.40 26.86
N LYS A 230 -17.08 7.56 27.27
CA LYS A 230 -16.00 8.23 26.54
C LYS A 230 -14.71 7.42 26.68
N THR A 231 -14.32 7.10 27.91
CA THR A 231 -13.11 6.30 28.16
C THR A 231 -13.25 4.89 27.57
N PHE A 232 -14.44 4.29 27.64
CA PHE A 232 -14.72 3.02 26.96
C PHE A 232 -14.40 3.08 25.47
N ASN A 233 -14.93 4.08 24.75
CA ASN A 233 -14.70 4.24 23.32
C ASN A 233 -13.21 4.53 23.01
N ASP A 234 -12.57 5.38 23.80
CA ASP A 234 -11.14 5.71 23.61
C ASP A 234 -10.25 4.46 23.73
N LEU A 235 -10.49 3.60 24.74
CA LEU A 235 -9.73 2.37 24.93
C LEU A 235 -10.04 1.32 23.86
N ARG A 236 -11.31 1.15 23.51
CA ARG A 236 -11.74 0.25 22.43
C ARG A 236 -11.11 0.64 21.09
N ASP A 237 -11.10 1.93 20.76
CA ASP A 237 -10.52 2.44 19.51
C ASP A 237 -8.99 2.29 19.49
N LYS A 238 -8.30 2.53 20.61
CA LYS A 238 -6.87 2.23 20.74
C LYS A 238 -6.60 0.74 20.49
N ALA A 239 -7.31 -0.15 21.16
CA ALA A 239 -7.18 -1.59 21.00
C ALA A 239 -7.48 -2.06 19.57
N LYS A 240 -8.51 -1.49 18.92
CA LYS A 240 -8.82 -1.74 17.51
C LYS A 240 -7.63 -1.43 16.61
N ARG A 241 -7.04 -0.24 16.75
CA ARG A 241 -5.89 0.19 15.94
C ARG A 241 -4.65 -0.67 16.20
N ILE A 242 -4.44 -1.11 17.43
CA ILE A 242 -3.35 -2.00 17.80
C ILE A 242 -3.53 -3.39 17.17
N ASN A 243 -4.74 -3.99 17.27
CA ASN A 243 -5.07 -5.26 16.62
C ASN A 243 -4.77 -5.22 15.12
N PHE A 244 -5.23 -4.18 14.42
CA PHE A 244 -4.91 -4.00 13.00
C PHE A 244 -3.41 -3.79 12.80
N GLY A 245 -2.79 -2.84 13.50
CA GLY A 245 -1.38 -2.50 13.29
C GLY A 245 -0.44 -3.69 13.40
N ILE A 246 -0.62 -4.53 14.43
CA ILE A 246 0.29 -5.64 14.73
C ILE A 246 0.15 -6.80 13.73
N VAL A 247 -1.09 -7.13 13.33
CA VAL A 247 -1.36 -8.10 12.26
C VAL A 247 -0.71 -7.67 10.94
N TYR A 248 -0.66 -6.36 10.68
CA TYR A 248 0.03 -5.76 9.54
C TYR A 248 1.52 -5.45 9.78
N GLY A 249 2.14 -6.05 10.79
CA GLY A 249 3.58 -5.99 11.03
C GLY A 249 4.08 -4.64 11.54
N GLN A 250 3.19 -3.74 11.96
CA GLN A 250 3.60 -2.49 12.59
C GLN A 250 4.35 -2.78 13.90
N ARG A 251 5.33 -1.93 14.19
CA ARG A 251 6.13 -1.90 15.43
C ARG A 251 6.00 -0.53 16.08
N GLY A 252 6.61 -0.28 17.25
CA GLY A 252 6.42 0.93 18.06
C GLY A 252 6.22 2.23 17.28
N GLY A 253 7.19 2.68 16.47
CA GLY A 253 7.06 3.92 15.69
C GLY A 253 6.09 3.84 14.50
N GLY A 254 5.79 2.65 13.96
CA GLY A 254 4.70 2.45 13.00
C GLY A 254 3.33 2.56 13.67
N LEU A 255 3.20 1.96 14.85
CA LEU A 255 1.99 1.97 15.66
C LEU A 255 1.67 3.38 16.18
N ALA A 256 2.68 4.09 16.70
CA ALA A 256 2.57 5.49 17.13
C ALA A 256 2.03 6.40 16.01
N ARG A 257 2.57 6.25 14.79
CA ARG A 257 2.08 6.98 13.61
C ARG A 257 0.64 6.61 13.26
N SER A 258 0.29 5.32 13.29
CA SER A 258 -1.07 4.87 12.98
C SER A 258 -2.11 5.36 14.00
N LEU A 259 -1.73 5.43 15.28
CA LEU A 259 -2.57 5.98 16.35
C LEU A 259 -2.71 7.50 16.20
N SER A 260 -1.60 8.21 15.94
CA SER A 260 -1.60 9.66 15.78
C SER A 260 -2.40 10.12 14.56
N GLN A 261 -2.27 9.46 13.41
CA GLN A 261 -3.06 9.73 12.20
C GLN A 261 -4.56 9.60 12.43
N ALA A 262 -4.93 8.89 13.47
CA ALA A 262 -6.30 8.65 13.82
C ALA A 262 -6.85 9.54 14.94
N GLY A 263 -6.10 10.57 15.32
CA GLY A 263 -6.49 11.50 16.37
C GLY A 263 -6.12 11.05 17.78
N VAL A 264 -5.37 9.96 17.95
CA VAL A 264 -4.80 9.53 19.23
C VAL A 264 -3.32 9.90 19.25
N GLU A 265 -3.01 11.12 19.71
CA GLU A 265 -1.63 11.59 19.79
C GLU A 265 -0.79 10.58 20.60
N THR A 266 0.17 9.96 19.92
CA THR A 266 1.00 8.88 20.47
C THR A 266 2.42 9.09 19.99
N ASN A 267 3.36 9.29 20.92
CA ASN A 267 4.77 9.40 20.57
C ASN A 267 5.42 8.02 20.37
N ASP A 268 6.64 7.99 19.82
CA ASP A 268 7.33 6.72 19.51
C ASP A 268 7.54 5.83 20.75
N GLU A 269 7.73 6.42 21.92
CA GLU A 269 7.95 5.69 23.17
C GLU A 269 6.64 5.07 23.69
N GLU A 270 5.55 5.84 23.70
CA GLU A 270 4.21 5.33 23.99
C GLU A 270 3.82 4.21 23.01
N GLY A 271 4.14 4.36 21.73
CA GLY A 271 3.91 3.31 20.73
C GLY A 271 4.67 2.02 21.04
N ARG A 272 5.90 2.09 21.55
CA ARG A 272 6.64 0.90 22.01
C ARG A 272 5.99 0.28 23.24
N GLN A 273 5.61 1.09 24.23
CA GLN A 273 4.95 0.59 25.44
C GLN A 273 3.63 -0.11 25.13
N LEU A 274 2.82 0.44 24.23
CA LEU A 274 1.57 -0.18 23.78
C LEU A 274 1.82 -1.51 23.06
N LEU A 275 2.87 -1.58 22.24
CA LEU A 275 3.29 -2.83 21.61
C LEU A 275 3.68 -3.87 22.66
N ASP A 276 4.51 -3.49 23.63
CA ASP A 276 4.96 -4.40 24.69
C ASP A 276 3.80 -4.92 25.54
N GLN A 277 2.84 -4.05 25.88
CA GLN A 277 1.60 -4.42 26.58
C GLN A 277 0.77 -5.42 25.76
N TYR A 278 0.64 -5.20 24.45
CA TYR A 278 -0.07 -6.14 23.58
C TYR A 278 0.61 -7.50 23.52
N LEU A 279 1.93 -7.53 23.33
CA LEU A 279 2.70 -8.76 23.25
C LEU A 279 2.71 -9.53 24.58
N ALA A 280 2.63 -8.82 25.72
CA ALA A 280 2.42 -9.42 27.03
C ALA A 280 1.01 -10.01 27.18
N ALA A 281 -0.02 -9.35 26.66
CA ALA A 281 -1.40 -9.83 26.67
C ALA A 281 -1.60 -11.08 25.78
N TYR A 282 -0.81 -11.20 24.70
CA TYR A 282 -0.90 -12.26 23.70
C TYR A 282 0.46 -12.95 23.46
N PRO A 283 0.92 -13.81 24.39
CA PRO A 283 2.28 -14.36 24.37
C PRO A 283 2.60 -15.22 23.14
N LYS A 284 1.60 -15.87 22.54
CA LYS A 284 1.83 -16.72 21.37
C LYS A 284 1.92 -15.90 20.09
N ILE A 285 1.13 -14.83 19.98
CA ILE A 285 1.36 -13.80 18.95
C ILE A 285 2.76 -13.23 19.09
N ALA A 286 3.21 -12.94 20.32
CA ALA A 286 4.54 -12.42 20.58
C ALA A 286 5.65 -13.37 20.14
N SER A 287 5.54 -14.67 20.48
CA SER A 287 6.47 -15.69 20.01
C SER A 287 6.51 -15.77 18.49
N TRP A 288 5.33 -15.79 17.85
CA TRP A 288 5.21 -15.87 16.38
C TRP A 288 5.84 -14.64 15.69
N VAL A 289 5.64 -13.46 16.26
CA VAL A 289 6.28 -12.21 15.82
C VAL A 289 7.81 -12.27 16.00
N ALA A 290 8.28 -12.73 17.16
CA ALA A 290 9.70 -12.77 17.49
C ALA A 290 10.49 -13.71 16.57
N ASP A 291 9.93 -14.87 16.20
CA ASP A 291 10.57 -15.81 15.28
C ASP A 291 10.80 -15.19 13.90
N ARG A 292 9.86 -14.35 13.46
CA ARG A 292 9.91 -13.66 12.16
C ARG A 292 10.89 -12.50 12.19
N ASP A 293 10.96 -11.78 13.31
CA ASP A 293 11.96 -10.74 13.54
C ASP A 293 13.36 -11.33 13.56
N LYS A 294 13.56 -12.46 14.25
CA LYS A 294 14.82 -13.19 14.26
C LYS A 294 15.27 -13.62 12.87
N PHE A 295 14.36 -14.12 12.02
CA PHE A 295 14.68 -14.46 10.64
C PHE A 295 15.19 -13.23 9.85
N ILE A 296 14.49 -12.09 9.96
CA ILE A 296 14.89 -10.85 9.30
C ILE A 296 16.25 -10.35 9.80
N ASP A 297 16.51 -10.42 11.10
CA ASP A 297 17.78 -10.00 11.69
C ASP A 297 18.95 -10.90 11.24
N GLN A 298 18.71 -12.21 11.13
CA GLN A 298 19.69 -13.16 10.59
C GLN A 298 20.00 -12.86 9.12
N LEU A 299 18.97 -12.66 8.30
CA LEU A 299 19.13 -12.30 6.88
C LEU A 299 19.83 -10.95 6.72
N ALA A 300 19.49 -9.95 7.54
CA ALA A 300 20.11 -8.64 7.55
C ALA A 300 21.61 -8.69 7.89
N SER A 301 22.03 -9.73 8.61
CA SER A 301 23.41 -9.97 9.04
C SER A 301 24.18 -10.92 8.11
N SER A 302 23.53 -11.52 7.09
CA SER A 302 24.14 -12.54 6.22
C SER A 302 24.96 -11.95 5.06
N HIS A 303 25.51 -10.75 5.22
CA HIS A 303 26.25 -10.04 4.17
C HIS A 303 27.49 -10.79 3.65
N THR A 304 28.00 -11.77 4.40
CA THR A 304 29.10 -12.66 3.97
C THR A 304 28.70 -13.60 2.84
N GLU A 305 27.40 -13.82 2.64
CA GLU A 305 26.85 -14.65 1.57
C GLU A 305 26.77 -13.89 0.23
N ILE A 306 27.04 -12.58 0.20
CA ILE A 306 26.88 -11.75 -0.99
C ILE A 306 28.17 -11.68 -1.80
N ASP A 307 28.07 -11.89 -3.12
CA ASP A 307 29.14 -11.55 -4.05
C ASP A 307 28.84 -10.20 -4.72
N TRP A 308 29.40 -9.13 -4.16
CA TRP A 308 29.27 -7.79 -4.75
C TRP A 308 29.97 -7.67 -6.11
N GLY A 309 31.02 -8.44 -6.37
CA GLY A 309 31.68 -8.45 -7.68
C GLY A 309 30.73 -8.93 -8.77
N LEU A 310 30.14 -10.11 -8.57
CA LEU A 310 29.12 -10.66 -9.48
C LEU A 310 27.89 -9.76 -9.53
N THR A 311 27.40 -9.28 -8.39
CA THR A 311 26.23 -8.38 -8.32
C THR A 311 26.41 -7.12 -9.20
N LEU A 312 27.57 -6.46 -9.09
CA LEU A 312 27.86 -5.25 -9.85
C LEU A 312 28.18 -5.56 -11.32
N ASN A 313 28.74 -6.73 -11.61
CA ASN A 313 28.93 -7.20 -12.97
C ASN A 313 27.58 -7.45 -13.67
N LEU A 314 26.66 -8.19 -13.04
CA LEU A 314 25.31 -8.42 -13.54
C LEU A 314 24.56 -7.11 -13.76
N HIS A 315 24.72 -6.13 -12.86
CA HIS A 315 24.13 -4.80 -13.01
C HIS A 315 24.59 -4.08 -14.27
N THR A 316 25.87 -4.24 -14.64
CA THR A 316 26.46 -3.64 -15.83
C THR A 316 26.03 -4.39 -17.10
N LEU A 317 26.06 -5.74 -17.06
CA LEU A 317 25.78 -6.60 -18.20
C LEU A 317 24.30 -6.64 -18.58
N TRP A 318 23.41 -6.74 -17.58
CA TRP A 318 21.99 -7.03 -17.80
C TRP A 318 21.27 -6.02 -18.73
N PRO A 319 21.44 -4.70 -18.61
CA PRO A 319 20.79 -3.75 -19.52
C PRO A 319 21.18 -3.95 -20.99
N VAL A 320 22.45 -4.30 -21.24
CA VAL A 320 22.98 -4.51 -22.59
C VAL A 320 22.43 -5.82 -23.18
N VAL A 321 22.48 -6.90 -22.40
CA VAL A 321 21.93 -8.22 -22.74
C VAL A 321 20.42 -8.14 -23.00
N ARG A 322 19.67 -7.46 -22.11
CA ARG A 322 18.22 -7.28 -22.24
C ARG A 322 17.84 -6.50 -23.49
N ARG A 323 18.64 -5.50 -23.88
CA ARG A 323 18.41 -4.73 -25.11
C ARG A 323 18.58 -5.62 -26.34
N ALA A 324 19.68 -6.37 -26.42
CA ALA A 324 19.91 -7.31 -27.52
C ALA A 324 18.82 -8.40 -27.58
N MET A 325 18.39 -8.91 -26.42
CA MET A 325 17.28 -9.89 -26.34
C MET A 325 15.96 -9.33 -26.88
N ARG A 326 15.63 -8.07 -26.55
CA ARG A 326 14.42 -7.39 -27.06
C ARG A 326 14.51 -7.15 -28.55
N GLU A 327 15.65 -6.65 -29.03
CA GLU A 327 15.90 -6.43 -30.45
C GLU A 327 15.70 -7.72 -31.27
N HIS A 328 16.24 -8.84 -30.78
CA HIS A 328 16.02 -10.14 -31.42
C HIS A 328 14.53 -10.51 -31.46
N ARG A 329 13.84 -10.39 -30.32
CA ARG A 329 12.41 -10.73 -30.21
C ARG A 329 11.54 -9.88 -31.12
N ASP A 330 11.85 -8.59 -31.27
CA ASP A 330 11.11 -7.69 -32.15
C ASP A 330 11.31 -8.04 -33.63
N GLN A 331 12.52 -8.50 -33.99
CA GLN A 331 12.85 -8.92 -35.36
C GLN A 331 12.33 -10.33 -35.73
N HIS A 332 12.39 -11.29 -34.80
CA HIS A 332 12.19 -12.72 -35.10
C HIS A 332 10.94 -13.33 -34.44
N ARG A 333 10.28 -12.60 -33.53
CA ARG A 333 9.09 -13.03 -32.77
C ARG A 333 9.29 -14.31 -31.93
N ASN A 334 10.51 -14.60 -31.53
CA ASN A 334 10.87 -15.71 -30.63
C ASN A 334 11.86 -15.25 -29.54
N TRP A 335 12.17 -16.13 -28.59
CA TRP A 335 13.21 -15.91 -27.59
C TRP A 335 14.58 -16.34 -28.14
N PRO A 336 15.62 -15.51 -28.00
CA PRO A 336 16.96 -15.84 -28.50
C PRO A 336 17.69 -16.84 -27.61
N THR A 337 18.61 -17.59 -28.22
CA THR A 337 19.68 -18.35 -27.56
C THR A 337 20.81 -17.44 -27.07
N ALA A 338 21.68 -17.93 -26.18
CA ALA A 338 22.82 -17.16 -25.70
C ALA A 338 23.79 -16.79 -26.84
N GLU A 339 23.98 -17.67 -27.81
CA GLU A 339 24.81 -17.45 -29.00
C GLU A 339 24.26 -16.29 -29.84
N GLN A 340 22.94 -16.28 -30.08
CA GLN A 340 22.30 -15.20 -30.85
C GLN A 340 22.39 -13.84 -30.14
N VAL A 341 22.25 -13.82 -28.80
CA VAL A 341 22.45 -12.58 -28.05
C VAL A 341 23.92 -12.15 -28.10
N LYS A 342 24.87 -13.08 -27.96
CA LYS A 342 26.30 -12.81 -28.04
C LYS A 342 26.70 -12.28 -29.42
N ASP A 343 26.14 -12.82 -30.50
CA ASP A 343 26.38 -12.35 -31.87
C ASP A 343 25.90 -10.90 -32.08
N LEU A 344 24.77 -10.51 -31.47
CA LEU A 344 24.31 -9.11 -31.47
C LEU A 344 25.19 -8.18 -30.63
N LEU A 345 25.76 -8.69 -29.53
CA LEU A 345 26.60 -7.91 -28.62
C LEU A 345 28.04 -7.73 -29.13
N GLY A 346 28.52 -8.64 -29.98
CA GLY A 346 29.85 -8.62 -30.57
C GLY A 346 30.94 -9.24 -29.68
N GLU A 347 32.21 -9.07 -30.09
CA GLU A 347 33.36 -9.78 -29.50
C GLU A 347 33.74 -9.33 -28.08
N ASN A 348 33.20 -8.21 -27.60
CA ASN A 348 33.48 -7.69 -26.26
C ASN A 348 32.84 -8.51 -25.13
N TYR A 349 31.99 -9.49 -25.44
CA TYR A 349 31.28 -10.31 -24.48
C TYR A 349 31.51 -11.80 -24.75
N SER A 350 31.82 -12.55 -23.70
CA SER A 350 31.92 -14.01 -23.80
C SER A 350 30.55 -14.67 -23.79
N ILE A 351 30.45 -15.86 -24.40
CA ILE A 351 29.20 -16.65 -24.38
C ILE A 351 28.77 -17.01 -22.95
N ASN A 352 29.74 -17.26 -22.06
CA ASN A 352 29.47 -17.62 -20.67
C ASN A 352 28.88 -16.43 -19.88
N GLU A 353 29.39 -15.22 -20.09
CA GLU A 353 28.83 -14.01 -19.45
C GLU A 353 27.41 -13.73 -19.93
N VAL A 354 27.16 -13.90 -21.23
CA VAL A 354 25.83 -13.71 -21.82
C VAL A 354 24.86 -14.77 -21.31
N ALA A 355 25.25 -16.05 -21.32
CA ALA A 355 24.44 -17.16 -20.81
C ALA A 355 24.14 -16.99 -19.31
N TRP A 356 25.14 -16.60 -18.51
CA TRP A 356 24.95 -16.33 -17.10
C TRP A 356 23.98 -15.15 -16.89
N ALA A 357 24.16 -14.03 -17.59
CA ALA A 357 23.24 -12.89 -17.47
C ALA A 357 21.80 -13.25 -17.91
N LEU A 358 21.62 -14.09 -18.94
CA LEU A 358 20.32 -14.57 -19.40
C LEU A 358 19.63 -15.52 -18.42
N SER A 359 20.35 -16.08 -17.44
CA SER A 359 19.74 -16.88 -16.37
C SER A 359 18.94 -16.05 -15.36
N PHE A 360 19.04 -14.71 -15.41
CA PHE A 360 18.31 -13.78 -14.57
C PHE A 360 17.22 -13.04 -15.34
N GLU A 361 16.16 -12.63 -14.64
CA GLU A 361 15.09 -11.78 -15.20
C GLU A 361 15.35 -10.27 -15.01
N ALA A 362 16.29 -9.92 -14.13
CA ALA A 362 16.60 -8.56 -13.74
C ALA A 362 18.03 -8.45 -13.18
N SER A 363 18.53 -7.22 -13.04
CA SER A 363 19.70 -6.95 -12.20
C SER A 363 19.32 -7.14 -10.73
N VAL A 364 19.96 -8.11 -10.09
CA VAL A 364 19.69 -8.56 -8.71
C VAL A 364 20.98 -8.71 -7.92
N VAL A 365 20.85 -8.71 -6.60
CA VAL A 365 21.93 -9.10 -5.69
C VAL A 365 22.19 -10.60 -5.88
N VAL A 366 23.46 -10.96 -6.00
CA VAL A 366 23.94 -12.30 -6.27
C VAL A 366 24.72 -12.80 -5.06
N ASP A 367 24.54 -14.07 -4.70
CA ASP A 367 25.27 -14.70 -3.61
C ASP A 367 26.63 -15.28 -4.06
N GLN A 368 27.39 -15.85 -3.12
CA GLN A 368 28.69 -16.48 -3.37
C GLN A 368 28.61 -17.73 -4.27
N HIS A 369 27.41 -18.27 -4.52
CA HIS A 369 27.18 -19.39 -5.43
C HIS A 369 26.80 -18.94 -6.84
N GLY A 370 26.66 -17.63 -7.08
CA GLY A 370 26.23 -17.09 -8.36
C GLY A 370 24.71 -17.14 -8.56
N GLU A 371 23.94 -17.38 -7.50
CA GLU A 371 22.48 -17.43 -7.52
C GLU A 371 21.86 -16.12 -7.03
N THR A 372 20.54 -15.96 -7.25
CA THR A 372 19.82 -14.77 -6.78
C THR A 372 19.74 -14.76 -5.26
N PHE A 373 20.31 -13.74 -4.62
CA PHE A 373 20.14 -13.52 -3.19
C PHE A 373 18.74 -12.97 -2.90
N GLY A 374 18.05 -13.64 -1.99
CA GLY A 374 16.67 -13.34 -1.64
C GLY A 374 16.16 -14.28 -0.56
N PHE A 375 14.88 -14.19 -0.27
CA PHE A 375 14.23 -15.11 0.66
C PHE A 375 12.83 -15.48 0.16
N ASN A 376 12.30 -16.57 0.70
CA ASN A 376 10.95 -17.02 0.41
C ASN A 376 10.07 -16.90 1.65
N SER A 377 8.84 -16.45 1.47
CA SER A 377 7.75 -16.68 2.43
C SER A 377 6.82 -17.74 1.87
N PHE A 378 6.23 -18.54 2.73
CA PHE A 378 5.23 -19.52 2.36
C PHE A 378 3.93 -19.21 3.09
N THR A 379 2.79 -19.39 2.41
CA THR A 379 1.48 -19.48 3.05
C THR A 379 1.33 -20.85 3.71
N GLU A 380 0.30 -21.02 4.56
CA GLU A 380 -0.04 -22.34 5.13
C GLU A 380 -0.38 -23.37 4.03
N SER A 381 -0.92 -22.94 2.90
CA SER A 381 -1.16 -23.78 1.71
C SER A 381 0.12 -24.17 0.95
N GLY A 382 1.30 -23.66 1.35
CA GLY A 382 2.57 -23.91 0.68
C GLY A 382 2.84 -23.03 -0.54
N ARG A 383 2.00 -22.02 -0.81
CA ARG A 383 2.25 -21.05 -1.89
C ARG A 383 3.52 -20.25 -1.56
N ARG A 384 4.48 -20.29 -2.47
CA ARG A 384 5.75 -19.57 -2.35
C ARG A 384 5.61 -18.14 -2.84
N GLN A 385 5.97 -17.19 -1.98
CA GLN A 385 6.25 -15.82 -2.35
C GLN A 385 7.76 -15.57 -2.28
N GLN A 386 8.36 -15.21 -3.42
CA GLN A 386 9.78 -14.92 -3.52
C GLN A 386 10.05 -13.43 -3.36
N PHE A 387 11.03 -13.09 -2.52
CA PHE A 387 11.50 -11.74 -2.28
C PHE A 387 12.92 -11.61 -2.81
N THR A 388 13.07 -10.86 -3.89
CA THR A 388 14.34 -10.65 -4.58
C THR A 388 14.85 -9.23 -4.35
N PHE A 389 16.16 -9.09 -4.09
CA PHE A 389 16.78 -7.78 -3.94
C PHE A 389 17.34 -7.29 -5.27
N HIS A 390 16.76 -6.23 -5.83
CA HIS A 390 17.27 -5.62 -7.05
C HIS A 390 18.48 -4.74 -6.77
N THR A 391 19.57 -4.92 -7.53
CA THR A 391 20.82 -4.15 -7.34
C THR A 391 20.57 -2.65 -7.43
N GLU A 392 19.71 -2.22 -8.36
CA GLU A 392 19.31 -0.82 -8.53
C GLU A 392 18.78 -0.18 -7.23
N SER A 393 17.99 -0.93 -6.47
CA SER A 393 17.43 -0.45 -5.21
C SER A 393 18.50 -0.29 -4.13
N ILE A 394 19.54 -1.15 -4.15
CA ILE A 394 20.68 -1.06 -3.23
C ILE A 394 21.54 0.15 -3.59
N LEU A 395 21.83 0.35 -4.88
CA LEU A 395 22.61 1.49 -5.36
C LEU A 395 21.92 2.82 -5.06
N GLU A 396 20.60 2.88 -5.21
CA GLU A 396 19.82 4.06 -4.83
C GLU A 396 19.95 4.36 -3.34
N GLN A 397 19.84 3.35 -2.47
CA GLN A 397 19.98 3.51 -1.03
C GLN A 397 21.41 3.93 -0.63
N ALA A 398 22.42 3.36 -1.29
CA ALA A 398 23.83 3.70 -1.11
C ALA A 398 24.09 5.16 -1.50
N ALA A 399 23.63 5.57 -2.68
CA ALA A 399 23.76 6.94 -3.16
C ALA A 399 23.04 7.93 -2.24
N LYS A 400 21.81 7.63 -1.79
CA LYS A 400 21.09 8.44 -0.79
C LYS A 400 21.90 8.61 0.49
N THR A 401 22.53 7.55 0.98
CA THR A 401 23.37 7.59 2.20
C THR A 401 24.58 8.51 2.03
N ILE A 402 25.22 8.50 0.85
CA ILE A 402 26.37 9.38 0.57
C ILE A 402 25.92 10.83 0.41
N VAL A 403 24.88 11.08 -0.37
CA VAL A 403 24.42 12.43 -0.68
C VAL A 403 23.88 13.14 0.57
N SER A 404 23.20 12.41 1.46
CA SER A 404 22.65 12.97 2.71
C SER A 404 23.68 13.14 3.83
N SER A 405 24.88 12.58 3.71
CA SER A 405 25.85 12.52 4.81
C SER A 405 26.69 13.81 4.92
N PRO A 406 26.76 14.46 6.10
CA PRO A 406 27.65 15.61 6.32
C PRO A 406 29.13 15.24 6.50
N LYS A 407 29.46 13.95 6.62
CA LYS A 407 30.85 13.49 6.88
C LYS A 407 31.80 13.83 5.73
N GLU A 408 33.06 14.11 6.06
CA GLU A 408 34.09 14.53 5.09
C GLU A 408 34.29 13.55 3.93
N GLY A 409 34.34 12.23 4.16
CA GLY A 409 34.48 11.24 3.08
C GLY A 409 33.34 11.33 2.04
N PRO A 410 32.07 11.14 2.45
CA PRO A 410 30.91 11.35 1.58
C PRO A 410 30.82 12.74 0.94
N LYS A 411 31.28 13.79 1.63
CA LYS A 411 31.36 15.15 1.07
C LYS A 411 32.35 15.20 -0.09
N GLN A 412 33.54 14.61 0.04
CA GLN A 412 34.52 14.55 -1.05
C GLN A 412 33.97 13.78 -2.26
N VAL A 413 33.26 12.68 -2.03
CA VAL A 413 32.58 11.92 -3.10
C VAL A 413 31.58 12.80 -3.84
N ARG A 414 30.76 13.59 -3.13
CA ARG A 414 29.81 14.53 -3.76
C ARG A 414 30.52 15.57 -4.63
N ILE A 415 31.61 16.17 -4.13
CA ILE A 415 32.38 17.17 -4.88
C ILE A 415 32.91 16.55 -6.19
N ASN A 416 33.56 15.38 -6.10
CA ASN A 416 34.14 14.71 -7.26
C ASN A 416 33.09 14.34 -8.31
N ILE A 417 31.92 13.86 -7.87
CA ILE A 417 30.80 13.53 -8.78
C ILE A 417 30.17 14.79 -9.37
N ALA A 418 29.98 15.85 -8.58
CA ALA A 418 29.42 17.10 -9.03
C ALA A 418 30.25 17.68 -10.19
N ASP A 419 31.57 17.67 -10.04
CA ASP A 419 32.51 18.13 -11.06
C ASP A 419 32.49 17.23 -12.31
N ARG A 420 32.59 15.91 -12.13
CA ARG A 420 32.67 14.95 -13.24
C ARG A 420 31.38 14.89 -14.08
N HIS A 421 30.22 14.96 -13.43
CA HIS A 421 28.92 14.82 -14.08
C HIS A 421 28.20 16.16 -14.32
N LYS A 422 28.81 17.29 -13.95
CA LYS A 422 28.21 18.64 -14.04
C LYS A 422 26.83 18.69 -13.37
N ARG A 423 26.73 18.12 -12.17
CA ARG A 423 25.50 18.04 -11.37
C ARG A 423 25.67 18.84 -10.09
N ASN A 424 24.62 19.55 -9.67
CA ASN A 424 24.63 20.16 -8.35
C ASN A 424 24.25 19.11 -7.29
N LEU A 425 25.20 18.78 -6.42
CA LEU A 425 25.01 17.86 -5.29
C LEU A 425 25.03 18.56 -3.93
N GLU A 426 24.97 19.90 -3.92
CA GLU A 426 24.91 20.71 -2.72
C GLU A 426 23.68 21.62 -2.73
N GLY A 427 22.96 21.68 -1.61
CA GLY A 427 21.84 22.61 -1.42
C GLY A 427 22.35 23.98 -0.97
N GLU A 428 21.44 24.97 -0.88
CA GLU A 428 21.78 26.33 -0.44
C GLU A 428 22.44 26.39 0.96
N SER A 429 22.20 25.39 1.81
CA SER A 429 22.78 25.22 3.15
C SER A 429 23.91 24.18 3.23
N GLY A 430 24.41 23.70 2.09
CA GLY A 430 25.50 22.72 1.97
C GLY A 430 25.06 21.25 1.92
N LEU A 431 23.79 20.93 2.21
CA LEU A 431 23.19 19.61 2.00
C LEU A 431 21.91 19.72 1.19
N LEU A 432 21.68 18.75 0.31
CA LEU A 432 20.42 18.63 -0.40
C LEU A 432 19.31 18.17 0.56
N SER A 433 18.12 18.72 0.36
CA SER A 433 16.89 18.27 1.00
C SER A 433 16.47 16.89 0.48
N ALA A 434 15.63 16.16 1.23
CA ALA A 434 15.20 14.81 0.84
C ALA A 434 14.51 14.76 -0.55
N ALA A 435 13.77 15.80 -0.92
CA ALA A 435 13.13 15.92 -2.22
C ALA A 435 14.15 16.16 -3.34
N GLU A 436 15.13 17.02 -3.12
CA GLU A 436 16.22 17.26 -4.07
C GLU A 436 17.09 16.02 -4.27
N ILE A 437 17.43 15.30 -3.19
CA ILE A 437 18.13 14.02 -3.27
C ILE A 437 17.35 13.04 -4.14
N THR A 438 16.04 12.91 -3.90
CA THR A 438 15.20 11.99 -4.68
C THR A 438 15.22 12.36 -6.17
N LYS A 439 15.05 13.65 -6.49
CA LYS A 439 15.06 14.16 -7.86
C LYS A 439 16.40 13.93 -8.55
N VAL A 440 17.50 14.30 -7.91
CA VAL A 440 18.84 14.13 -8.49
C VAL A 440 19.17 12.66 -8.72
N LEU A 441 18.76 11.80 -7.79
CA LEU A 441 18.95 10.37 -7.91
C LEU A 441 17.90 9.70 -8.81
N GLU A 442 17.01 10.38 -9.53
CA GLU A 442 16.21 9.72 -10.60
C GLU A 442 17.10 9.17 -11.71
N GLU A 443 18.26 9.80 -11.94
CA GLU A 443 19.27 9.37 -12.91
C GLU A 443 20.02 8.12 -12.41
N ARG A 444 19.75 6.96 -13.00
CA ARG A 444 20.36 5.68 -12.60
C ARG A 444 21.88 5.64 -12.77
N SER A 445 22.41 6.22 -13.85
CA SER A 445 23.86 6.35 -14.09
C SER A 445 24.57 7.07 -12.95
N LEU A 446 23.94 8.08 -12.37
CA LEU A 446 24.51 8.85 -11.27
C LEU A 446 24.60 8.03 -9.97
N ARG A 447 23.59 7.19 -9.68
CA ARG A 447 23.59 6.31 -8.50
C ARG A 447 24.80 5.39 -8.52
N ARG A 448 25.07 4.79 -9.68
CA ARG A 448 26.22 3.91 -9.90
C ARG A 448 27.53 4.66 -9.76
N ALA A 449 27.65 5.81 -10.42
CA ALA A 449 28.86 6.63 -10.37
C ALA A 449 29.23 7.05 -8.94
N ILE A 450 28.24 7.39 -8.10
CA ILE A 450 28.48 7.72 -6.69
C ILE A 450 29.09 6.54 -5.92
N VAL A 451 28.59 5.32 -6.14
CA VAL A 451 29.13 4.12 -5.47
C VAL A 451 30.54 3.80 -5.96
N ASP A 452 30.80 3.93 -7.27
CA ASP A 452 32.14 3.73 -7.84
C ASP A 452 33.12 4.78 -7.30
N GLU A 453 32.70 6.04 -7.14
CA GLU A 453 33.55 7.08 -6.55
C GLU A 453 33.86 6.82 -5.07
N VAL A 454 32.97 6.16 -4.32
CA VAL A 454 33.31 5.71 -2.96
C VAL A 454 34.45 4.68 -3.00
N ASN A 455 34.43 3.76 -3.97
CA ASN A 455 35.54 2.82 -4.15
C ASN A 455 36.84 3.55 -4.50
N ASP A 456 36.78 4.51 -5.42
CA ASP A 456 37.95 5.21 -5.94
C ASP A 456 38.58 6.15 -4.90
N SER A 457 37.75 6.85 -4.10
CA SER A 457 38.21 7.86 -3.14
C SER A 457 38.37 7.32 -1.71
N MET A 458 37.57 6.33 -1.31
CA MET A 458 37.53 5.79 0.06
C MET A 458 37.94 4.31 0.17
N GLY A 459 38.20 3.66 -0.97
CA GLY A 459 38.66 2.27 -1.05
C GLY A 459 37.54 1.23 -1.08
N ARG A 460 37.92 0.01 -1.50
CA ARG A 460 37.00 -1.13 -1.67
C ARG A 460 36.24 -1.49 -0.40
N ASP A 461 36.89 -1.51 0.76
CA ASP A 461 36.25 -1.87 2.03
C ASP A 461 35.14 -0.88 2.41
N SER A 462 35.34 0.41 2.13
CA SER A 462 34.32 1.45 2.33
C SER A 462 33.12 1.25 1.40
N MET A 463 33.36 0.90 0.14
CA MET A 463 32.29 0.57 -0.81
C MET A 463 31.50 -0.67 -0.36
N LEU A 464 32.18 -1.75 0.04
CA LEU A 464 31.53 -2.97 0.50
C LEU A 464 30.71 -2.71 1.77
N LEU A 465 31.24 -1.93 2.72
CA LEU A 465 30.51 -1.54 3.93
C LEU A 465 29.25 -0.72 3.58
N LEU A 466 29.34 0.20 2.62
CA LEU A 466 28.20 1.00 2.17
C LEU A 466 27.11 0.15 1.52
N LEU A 467 27.50 -0.79 0.65
CA LEU A 467 26.59 -1.70 -0.03
C LEU A 467 25.92 -2.65 0.97
N ASN A 468 26.69 -3.23 1.89
CA ASN A 468 26.15 -4.08 2.97
C ASN A 468 25.13 -3.33 3.81
N LYS A 469 25.44 -2.12 4.28
CA LYS A 469 24.49 -1.31 5.06
C LYS A 469 23.23 -0.97 4.27
N SER A 470 23.38 -0.74 2.98
CA SER A 470 22.27 -0.43 2.08
C SER A 470 21.39 -1.65 1.83
N LEU A 471 21.97 -2.84 1.70
CA LEU A 471 21.25 -4.12 1.65
C LEU A 471 20.51 -4.39 2.97
N THR A 472 21.16 -4.24 4.12
CA THR A 472 20.52 -4.37 5.44
C THR A 472 19.32 -3.43 5.57
N ALA A 473 19.46 -2.16 5.18
CA ALA A 473 18.35 -1.21 5.20
C ALA A 473 17.19 -1.65 4.28
N LYS A 474 17.49 -2.25 3.12
CA LYS A 474 16.49 -2.78 2.20
C LYS A 474 15.80 -4.04 2.72
N ILE A 475 16.53 -4.94 3.36
CA ILE A 475 15.97 -6.10 4.08
C ILE A 475 14.99 -5.61 5.16
N SER A 476 15.39 -4.64 5.99
CA SER A 476 14.52 -4.07 7.03
C SER A 476 13.26 -3.41 6.45
N GLN A 477 13.36 -2.73 5.29
CA GLN A 477 12.19 -2.15 4.59
C GLN A 477 11.20 -3.23 4.13
N MET A 478 11.69 -4.42 3.78
CA MET A 478 10.88 -5.56 3.34
C MET A 478 10.35 -6.43 4.48
N ALA A 479 10.82 -6.20 5.71
CA ALA A 479 10.43 -6.97 6.88
C ALA A 479 8.90 -6.98 7.12
N ASN A 480 8.22 -5.87 6.89
CA ASN A 480 6.75 -5.81 7.03
C ASN A 480 6.06 -6.66 5.97
N ALA A 481 6.55 -6.64 4.72
CA ALA A 481 5.99 -7.47 3.66
C ALA A 481 6.18 -8.96 3.96
N TYR A 482 7.35 -9.36 4.48
CA TYR A 482 7.58 -10.71 4.98
C TYR A 482 6.61 -11.07 6.11
N ARG A 483 6.47 -10.20 7.12
CA ARG A 483 5.59 -10.37 8.29
C ARG A 483 4.12 -10.54 7.93
N ASN A 484 3.66 -9.88 6.88
CA ASN A 484 2.24 -9.88 6.51
C ASN A 484 1.89 -10.99 5.52
N ALA A 485 2.88 -11.45 4.74
CA ALA A 485 2.66 -12.38 3.64
C ALA A 485 1.89 -13.66 4.01
N PRO A 486 2.23 -14.41 5.08
CA PRO A 486 1.50 -15.62 5.47
C PRO A 486 0.07 -15.34 5.90
N ILE A 487 -0.18 -14.23 6.61
CA ILE A 487 -1.52 -13.87 7.07
C ILE A 487 -2.39 -13.48 5.87
N GLN A 488 -1.90 -12.55 5.05
CA GLN A 488 -2.63 -12.08 3.87
C GLN A 488 -2.87 -13.18 2.85
N GLY A 489 -1.89 -14.09 2.71
CA GLY A 489 -2.02 -15.25 1.84
C GLY A 489 -2.93 -16.33 2.38
N GLY A 490 -2.95 -16.56 3.68
CA GLY A 490 -3.92 -17.44 4.32
C GLY A 490 -5.36 -16.95 4.17
N VAL A 491 -5.59 -15.64 4.35
CA VAL A 491 -6.91 -15.06 4.07
C VAL A 491 -7.25 -15.16 2.58
N ALA A 492 -6.28 -14.98 1.68
CA ALA A 492 -6.52 -15.20 0.26
C ALA A 492 -6.91 -16.67 -0.03
N ASP A 493 -6.32 -17.64 0.67
CA ASP A 493 -6.65 -19.05 0.55
C ASP A 493 -8.08 -19.35 1.03
N ILE A 494 -8.48 -18.76 2.16
CA ILE A 494 -9.87 -18.81 2.65
C ILE A 494 -10.84 -18.27 1.59
N MET A 495 -10.53 -17.12 1.00
CA MET A 495 -11.40 -16.51 0.01
C MET A 495 -11.47 -17.31 -1.30
N LEU A 496 -10.37 -17.92 -1.74
CA LEU A 496 -10.37 -18.81 -2.91
C LEU A 496 -11.22 -20.07 -2.66
N GLU A 497 -11.15 -20.64 -1.46
CA GLU A 497 -12.02 -21.75 -1.04
C GLU A 497 -13.50 -21.32 -1.01
N ALA A 498 -13.78 -20.13 -0.45
CA ALA A 498 -15.13 -19.56 -0.45
C ALA A 498 -15.66 -19.37 -1.88
N TYR A 499 -14.83 -18.92 -2.84
CA TYR A 499 -15.24 -18.82 -4.24
C TYR A 499 -15.56 -20.18 -4.86
N ALA A 500 -14.82 -21.23 -4.51
CA ALA A 500 -15.12 -22.58 -4.98
C ALA A 500 -16.50 -23.03 -4.46
N PHE A 501 -16.77 -22.83 -3.17
CA PHE A 501 -18.08 -23.11 -2.59
C PHE A 501 -19.20 -22.29 -3.22
N LEU A 502 -18.99 -20.98 -3.41
CA LEU A 502 -19.99 -20.12 -4.05
C LEU A 502 -20.27 -20.56 -5.49
N SER A 503 -19.22 -20.93 -6.25
CA SER A 503 -19.38 -21.37 -7.64
C SER A 503 -20.24 -22.63 -7.77
N GLU A 504 -20.23 -23.51 -6.78
CA GLU A 504 -21.09 -24.70 -6.73
C GLU A 504 -22.47 -24.35 -6.15
N ARG A 505 -22.49 -23.76 -4.95
CA ARG A 505 -23.70 -23.55 -4.15
C ARG A 505 -24.68 -22.58 -4.80
N LEU A 506 -24.22 -21.60 -5.57
CA LEU A 506 -25.10 -20.62 -6.23
C LEU A 506 -25.81 -21.21 -7.46
N THR A 507 -25.37 -22.35 -8.01
CA THR A 507 -25.99 -22.96 -9.21
C THR A 507 -27.43 -23.43 -8.98
N ARG A 508 -27.85 -23.56 -7.72
CA ARG A 508 -29.24 -23.87 -7.36
C ARG A 508 -30.23 -22.73 -7.68
N PHE A 509 -29.72 -21.52 -7.85
CA PHE A 509 -30.51 -20.34 -8.16
C PHE A 509 -30.33 -19.97 -9.62
N GLU A 510 -31.43 -19.67 -10.32
CA GLU A 510 -31.40 -19.38 -11.75
C GLU A 510 -30.56 -18.13 -12.08
N ARG A 511 -30.56 -17.13 -11.19
CA ARG A 511 -29.97 -15.81 -11.43
C ARG A 511 -29.13 -15.27 -10.28
N ALA A 512 -28.49 -16.15 -9.48
CA ALA A 512 -27.53 -15.72 -8.45
C ALA A 512 -26.10 -15.83 -8.98
N VAL A 513 -25.42 -14.70 -9.14
CA VAL A 513 -24.08 -14.64 -9.75
C VAL A 513 -23.15 -13.72 -8.99
N GLY A 514 -21.89 -14.14 -8.82
CA GLY A 514 -20.84 -13.27 -8.28
C GLY A 514 -20.47 -12.17 -9.27
N VAL A 515 -20.57 -10.91 -8.82
CA VAL A 515 -20.32 -9.72 -9.64
C VAL A 515 -19.09 -8.93 -9.19
N GLN A 516 -18.72 -9.00 -7.91
CA GLN A 516 -17.53 -8.33 -7.39
C GLN A 516 -16.94 -9.08 -6.21
N THR A 517 -15.64 -8.92 -6.02
CA THR A 517 -14.96 -9.20 -4.76
C THR A 517 -13.95 -8.11 -4.43
N VAL A 518 -13.88 -7.76 -3.15
CA VAL A 518 -12.90 -6.81 -2.61
C VAL A 518 -12.31 -7.42 -1.35
N HIS A 519 -11.05 -7.83 -1.42
CA HIS A 519 -10.30 -8.44 -0.32
C HIS A 519 -10.99 -9.68 0.28
N ASP A 520 -11.64 -9.50 1.43
CA ASP A 520 -12.36 -10.46 2.26
C ASP A 520 -13.88 -10.36 2.14
N SER A 521 -14.37 -9.61 1.14
CA SER A 521 -15.80 -9.45 0.84
C SER A 521 -16.18 -9.93 -0.56
N VAL A 522 -17.46 -10.34 -0.68
CA VAL A 522 -18.08 -10.78 -1.93
C VAL A 522 -19.41 -10.07 -2.17
N VAL A 523 -19.72 -9.87 -3.44
CA VAL A 523 -21.01 -9.33 -3.90
C VAL A 523 -21.64 -10.31 -4.87
N ILE A 524 -22.84 -10.79 -4.52
CA ILE A 524 -23.69 -11.62 -5.38
C ILE A 524 -24.89 -10.79 -5.83
N GLU A 525 -25.16 -10.75 -7.13
CA GLU A 525 -26.42 -10.23 -7.68
C GLU A 525 -27.42 -11.38 -7.81
N CYS A 526 -28.62 -11.24 -7.24
CA CYS A 526 -29.66 -12.27 -7.26
C CYS A 526 -31.06 -11.67 -7.43
N ASN A 527 -32.08 -12.52 -7.60
CA ASN A 527 -33.47 -12.08 -7.56
C ASN A 527 -33.84 -11.73 -6.11
N ARG A 528 -34.65 -10.68 -5.94
CA ARG A 528 -35.14 -10.23 -4.63
C ARG A 528 -35.88 -11.32 -3.88
N ALA A 529 -36.64 -12.17 -4.59
CA ALA A 529 -37.38 -13.28 -3.99
C ALA A 529 -36.47 -14.36 -3.38
N ASP A 530 -35.25 -14.52 -3.88
CA ASP A 530 -34.29 -15.53 -3.44
C ASP A 530 -33.26 -14.97 -2.44
N ALA A 531 -33.31 -13.67 -2.16
CA ALA A 531 -32.21 -12.93 -1.54
C ALA A 531 -31.84 -13.41 -0.12
N GLU A 532 -32.83 -13.77 0.70
CA GLU A 532 -32.57 -14.32 2.04
C GLU A 532 -31.87 -15.68 1.97
N GLU A 533 -32.32 -16.57 1.08
CA GLU A 533 -31.69 -17.89 0.91
C GLU A 533 -30.28 -17.77 0.32
N VAL A 534 -30.10 -16.89 -0.67
CA VAL A 534 -28.78 -16.58 -1.24
C VAL A 534 -27.87 -16.01 -0.14
N ALA A 535 -28.36 -15.12 0.72
CA ALA A 535 -27.57 -14.56 1.80
C ALA A 535 -27.08 -15.62 2.80
N VAL A 536 -27.94 -16.54 3.22
CA VAL A 536 -27.54 -17.69 4.05
C VAL A 536 -26.50 -18.56 3.33
N VAL A 537 -26.68 -18.83 2.04
CA VAL A 537 -25.72 -19.61 1.25
C VAL A 537 -24.37 -18.91 1.16
N VAL A 538 -24.34 -17.60 1.00
CA VAL A 538 -23.11 -16.81 0.92
C VAL A 538 -22.41 -16.76 2.27
N GLN A 539 -23.13 -16.44 3.34
CA GLN A 539 -22.61 -16.41 4.71
C GLN A 539 -21.97 -17.75 5.09
N THR A 540 -22.71 -18.85 4.91
CA THR A 540 -22.22 -20.19 5.22
C THR A 540 -21.05 -20.62 4.33
N ALA A 541 -21.00 -20.20 3.06
CA ALA A 541 -19.86 -20.50 2.20
C ALA A 541 -18.57 -19.83 2.70
N LEU A 542 -18.64 -18.57 3.14
CA LEU A 542 -17.51 -17.85 3.71
C LEU A 542 -17.08 -18.46 5.05
N GLU A 543 -18.05 -18.80 5.91
CA GLU A 543 -17.78 -19.38 7.22
C GLU A 543 -17.22 -20.81 7.15
N ASP A 544 -17.76 -21.66 6.27
CA ASP A 544 -17.24 -23.01 6.04
C ASP A 544 -15.83 -22.97 5.48
N ALA A 545 -15.56 -22.08 4.52
CA ALA A 545 -14.23 -21.89 3.98
C ALA A 545 -13.25 -21.48 5.09
N MET A 546 -13.63 -20.51 5.93
CA MET A 546 -12.82 -20.12 7.06
C MET A 546 -12.59 -21.27 8.05
N HIS A 547 -13.60 -22.10 8.33
CA HIS A 547 -13.48 -23.22 9.26
C HIS A 547 -12.46 -24.27 8.81
N ILE A 548 -12.29 -24.48 7.50
CA ILE A 548 -11.26 -25.37 6.95
C ILE A 548 -9.85 -24.89 7.32
N TRP A 549 -9.60 -23.59 7.23
CA TRP A 549 -8.28 -23.01 7.48
C TRP A 549 -8.06 -22.61 8.94
N CYS A 550 -9.13 -22.31 9.68
CA CYS A 550 -9.12 -21.86 11.07
C CYS A 550 -10.07 -22.71 11.94
N PRO A 551 -9.86 -24.03 12.08
CA PRO A 551 -10.80 -24.92 12.76
C PRO A 551 -10.96 -24.61 14.26
N ASP A 552 -9.96 -23.96 14.87
CA ASP A 552 -9.96 -23.67 16.31
C ASP A 552 -10.65 -22.34 16.65
N ILE A 553 -11.10 -21.59 15.65
CA ILE A 553 -11.64 -20.23 15.81
C ILE A 553 -12.99 -20.17 15.10
N PRO A 554 -14.06 -19.72 15.77
CA PRO A 554 -15.35 -19.58 15.11
C PRO A 554 -15.23 -18.62 13.92
N ALA A 555 -15.77 -19.01 12.78
CA ALA A 555 -15.91 -18.11 11.65
C ALA A 555 -17.07 -17.14 11.89
N ARG A 556 -17.03 -16.00 11.20
CA ARG A 556 -18.13 -15.04 11.18
C ARG A 556 -18.09 -14.27 9.87
N ALA A 557 -19.21 -14.23 9.16
CA ALA A 557 -19.38 -13.35 8.02
C ALA A 557 -20.60 -12.42 8.26
N ASP A 558 -20.36 -11.12 8.23
CA ASP A 558 -21.43 -10.12 8.34
C ASP A 558 -22.06 -9.95 6.95
N THR A 559 -23.36 -10.26 6.82
CA THR A 559 -24.04 -10.38 5.52
C THR A 559 -25.29 -9.52 5.46
N ASP A 560 -25.40 -8.72 4.40
CA ASP A 560 -26.51 -7.80 4.17
C ASP A 560 -27.08 -7.94 2.75
N ILE A 561 -28.38 -7.72 2.63
CA ILE A 561 -29.10 -7.56 1.37
C ILE A 561 -29.22 -6.06 1.07
N ARG A 562 -28.84 -5.63 -0.13
CA ARG A 562 -28.72 -4.21 -0.49
C ARG A 562 -29.28 -3.90 -1.88
N ASN A 563 -29.81 -2.69 -2.08
CA ASN A 563 -30.23 -2.20 -3.41
C ASN A 563 -29.08 -1.63 -4.25
N SER A 564 -28.03 -1.15 -3.59
CA SER A 564 -26.76 -0.72 -4.18
C SER A 564 -25.62 -1.15 -3.26
N LEU A 565 -24.37 -0.85 -3.60
CA LEU A 565 -23.26 -1.06 -2.66
C LEU A 565 -23.16 0.02 -1.57
N SER A 566 -24.05 1.02 -1.58
CA SER A 566 -24.13 2.04 -0.54
C SER A 566 -24.57 1.45 0.80
N ASP A 567 -23.95 1.90 1.89
CA ASP A 567 -24.34 1.49 3.24
C ASP A 567 -25.71 2.06 3.66
N ASN A 568 -26.20 3.08 2.94
CA ASN A 568 -27.55 3.63 3.12
C ASN A 568 -28.66 2.79 2.45
N ASP A 569 -28.28 1.84 1.58
CA ASP A 569 -29.22 1.04 0.78
C ASP A 569 -29.35 -0.40 1.29
N VAL A 570 -28.96 -0.66 2.54
CA VAL A 570 -29.18 -1.93 3.23
C VAL A 570 -30.68 -2.12 3.47
N ILE A 571 -31.22 -3.22 2.93
CA ILE A 571 -32.60 -3.64 3.11
C ILE A 571 -32.73 -4.44 4.40
N GLN A 572 -31.78 -5.36 4.62
CA GLN A 572 -31.83 -6.34 5.71
C GLN A 572 -30.42 -6.86 6.00
N THR A 573 -30.12 -7.03 7.28
CA THR A 573 -28.92 -7.74 7.77
C THR A 573 -29.35 -9.14 8.22
N ILE A 574 -28.55 -10.15 7.90
CA ILE A 574 -28.80 -11.57 8.15
C ILE A 574 -28.03 -12.07 9.36
#